data_AF-A0A2S8X8N3-F1
#
_entry.id   AF-A0A2S8X8N3-F1
#
_cell.length_a   1.000
_cell.length_b   1.000
_cell.length_c   1.000
_cell.angle_alpha   90.00
_cell.angle_beta   90.00
_cell.angle_gamma   90.00
#
_symmetry.space_group_name_H-M   'P 1'
#
loop_
_entity.id
_entity.type
_entity.pdbx_description
1 polymer ?
#
loop_
_entity_poly.entity_id
_entity_poly.type
_entity_poly.pdbx_seq_one_letter_code
_entity_poly.pdbx_strand_id
1 'polypeptide(L)'
;MRKRGIRMSARTVVSLEESWLFQADTENQGMELQWYEQGPPSGEMVKIPHTWNVQNGLEEFRGTGWYSHDFYAPLEWEAKLLRLQFDAVYRDAVVWVNGKRVGEHTQSGYTPFIIEISDTVTFDAINRIVVSVNNANSQTTLPMGNSFDWADDGGIIRGV
;
A
#
# COMPACT_ATOMS: atom_id res chain seq x y z
N MET A 1 31.46 -37.14 -4.12
CA MET A 1 31.48 -35.66 -4.05
C MET A 1 30.32 -35.09 -4.86
N ARG A 2 29.26 -34.57 -4.21
CA ARG A 2 28.18 -33.83 -4.90
C ARG A 2 28.44 -32.34 -4.71
N LYS A 3 28.74 -31.62 -5.80
CA LYS A 3 28.77 -30.16 -5.79
C LYS A 3 27.34 -29.67 -5.54
N ARG A 4 27.08 -29.07 -4.37
CA ARG A 4 25.85 -28.32 -4.12
C ARG A 4 25.91 -27.07 -5.02
N GLY A 5 25.04 -27.01 -6.02
CA GLY A 5 24.89 -25.81 -6.84
C GLY A 5 24.40 -24.66 -5.95
N ILE A 6 25.15 -23.56 -5.93
CA ILE A 6 24.72 -22.30 -5.32
C ILE A 6 23.55 -21.79 -6.16
N ARG A 7 22.36 -21.71 -5.57
CA ARG A 7 21.20 -21.08 -6.19
C ARG A 7 21.38 -19.57 -6.02
N MET A 8 21.99 -18.90 -7.00
CA MET A 8 21.97 -17.44 -7.04
C MET A 8 20.54 -17.01 -7.39
N SER A 9 19.84 -16.36 -6.46
CA SER A 9 18.58 -15.69 -6.79
C SER A 9 18.91 -14.35 -7.44
N ALA A 10 18.41 -14.10 -8.66
CA ALA A 10 18.56 -12.82 -9.33
C ALA A 10 17.68 -11.71 -8.69
N ARG A 11 16.72 -12.08 -7.83
CA ARG A 11 15.78 -11.18 -7.16
C ARG A 11 15.92 -11.31 -5.65
N THR A 12 16.08 -10.18 -4.97
CA THR A 12 15.85 -10.05 -3.54
C THR A 12 14.40 -9.64 -3.33
N VAL A 13 13.73 -10.23 -2.34
CA VAL A 13 12.38 -9.86 -1.91
C VAL A 13 12.47 -9.46 -0.45
N VAL A 14 11.93 -8.29 -0.13
CA VAL A 14 11.78 -7.80 1.24
C VAL A 14 10.28 -7.68 1.46
N SER A 15 9.76 -8.40 2.45
CA SER A 15 8.36 -8.25 2.87
C SER A 15 8.21 -6.94 3.64
N LEU A 16 7.15 -6.21 3.33
CA LEU A 16 6.76 -4.99 4.02
C LEU A 16 5.45 -5.24 4.78
N GLU A 17 5.28 -6.39 5.42
CA GLU A 17 3.99 -6.74 6.07
C GLU A 17 3.83 -6.17 7.48
N GLU A 18 4.88 -5.64 8.07
CA GLU A 18 4.90 -5.20 9.46
C GLU A 18 4.90 -3.67 9.57
N SER A 19 4.44 -3.14 10.70
CA SER A 19 4.65 -1.74 11.09
C SER A 19 4.15 -0.70 10.06
N TRP A 20 2.89 -0.81 9.63
CA TRP A 20 2.22 0.27 8.89
C TRP A 20 1.44 1.15 9.85
N LEU A 21 1.56 2.47 9.73
CA LEU A 21 0.63 3.40 10.37
C LEU A 21 -0.62 3.50 9.50
N PHE A 22 -1.79 3.28 10.08
CA PHE A 22 -3.08 3.40 9.40
C PHE A 22 -3.96 4.46 10.06
N GLN A 23 -4.58 5.32 9.24
CA GLN A 23 -5.61 6.25 9.68
C GLN A 23 -6.75 6.32 8.66
N ALA A 24 -7.99 6.14 9.10
CA ALA A 24 -9.17 6.45 8.29
C ALA A 24 -9.32 7.96 8.13
N ASP A 25 -9.60 8.42 6.91
CA ASP A 25 -9.83 9.83 6.58
C ASP A 25 -11.33 10.11 6.55
N THR A 26 -11.94 10.06 7.73
CA THR A 26 -13.39 10.21 7.93
C THR A 26 -13.91 11.60 7.55
N GLU A 27 -13.02 12.60 7.55
CA GLU A 27 -13.31 13.99 7.17
C GLU A 27 -12.91 14.31 5.71
N ASN A 28 -12.32 13.34 4.99
CA ASN A 28 -11.85 13.47 3.61
C ASN A 28 -10.91 14.68 3.39
N GLN A 29 -9.97 14.87 4.30
CA GLN A 29 -9.04 16.01 4.33
C GLN A 29 -7.60 15.63 4.04
N GLY A 30 -7.26 14.33 3.96
CA GLY A 30 -5.87 13.88 3.85
C GLY A 30 -5.15 14.35 2.60
N MET A 31 -5.87 14.53 1.48
CA MET A 31 -5.30 15.12 0.26
C MET A 31 -5.03 16.63 0.42
N GLU A 32 -5.98 17.36 1.01
CA GLU A 32 -5.87 18.80 1.25
C GLU A 32 -4.72 19.10 2.24
N LEU A 33 -4.62 18.31 3.29
CA LEU A 33 -3.57 18.38 4.30
C LEU A 33 -2.26 17.68 3.90
N GLN A 34 -2.16 17.22 2.65
CA GLN A 34 -0.96 16.65 2.06
C GLN A 34 -0.36 15.46 2.84
N TRP A 35 -1.20 14.55 3.37
CA TRP A 35 -0.74 13.35 4.08
C TRP A 35 0.15 12.46 3.22
N TYR A 36 0.11 12.60 1.88
CA TYR A 36 1.03 11.91 0.97
C TYR A 36 2.52 12.25 1.16
N GLU A 37 2.85 13.38 1.80
CA GLU A 37 4.25 13.78 2.02
C GLU A 37 4.90 13.00 3.17
N GLN A 38 4.21 12.87 4.30
CA GLN A 38 4.78 12.35 5.55
C GLN A 38 4.00 11.17 6.15
N GLY A 39 2.88 10.78 5.54
CA GLY A 39 1.90 9.86 6.11
C GLY A 39 0.78 10.59 6.88
N PRO A 40 -0.25 9.85 7.31
CA PRO A 40 -1.27 10.39 8.19
C PRO A 40 -0.67 10.87 9.53
N PRO A 41 -1.21 11.94 10.13
CA PRO A 41 -0.64 12.59 11.32
C PRO A 41 -0.84 11.77 12.61
N SER A 42 -1.78 10.84 12.62
CA SER A 42 -2.05 9.93 13.73
C SER A 42 -2.49 8.57 13.17
N GLY A 43 -2.97 7.69 14.05
CA GLY A 43 -3.48 6.39 13.64
C GLY A 43 -2.98 5.24 14.49
N GLU A 44 -3.21 4.04 13.99
CA GLU A 44 -2.84 2.80 14.66
C GLU A 44 -1.78 2.05 13.86
N MET A 45 -0.86 1.38 14.57
CA MET A 45 0.09 0.50 13.93
C MET A 45 -0.58 -0.83 13.60
N VAL A 46 -0.58 -1.19 12.32
CA VAL A 46 -1.20 -2.40 11.77
C VAL A 46 -0.18 -3.26 11.03
N LYS A 47 -0.55 -4.53 10.82
CA LYS A 47 0.15 -5.47 9.97
C LYS A 47 -0.64 -5.70 8.70
N ILE A 48 0.04 -5.89 7.58
CA ILE A 48 -0.56 -6.28 6.32
C ILE A 48 -0.51 -7.81 6.20
N PRO A 49 -1.60 -8.49 5.77
CA PRO A 49 -2.87 -7.94 5.30
C PRO A 49 -3.70 -7.28 6.40
N HIS A 50 -4.31 -6.13 6.06
CA HIS A 50 -5.16 -5.35 6.95
C HIS A 50 -6.46 -4.94 6.23
N THR A 51 -7.56 -5.01 6.97
CA THR A 51 -8.79 -4.30 6.63
C THR A 51 -9.18 -3.39 7.78
N TRP A 52 -9.63 -2.17 7.49
CA TRP A 52 -10.08 -1.26 8.54
C TRP A 52 -11.47 -1.58 9.07
N ASN A 53 -12.26 -2.38 8.35
CA ASN A 53 -13.64 -2.69 8.72
C ASN A 53 -13.75 -3.61 9.96
N VAL A 54 -12.63 -4.17 10.45
CA VAL A 54 -12.59 -4.88 11.74
C VAL A 54 -12.28 -3.97 12.93
N GLN A 55 -12.00 -2.68 12.69
CA GLN A 55 -11.75 -1.71 13.75
C GLN A 55 -13.07 -1.08 14.22
N ASN A 56 -13.16 -0.83 15.52
CA ASN A 56 -14.35 -0.27 16.14
C ASN A 56 -14.68 1.12 15.58
N GLY A 57 -15.89 1.28 15.04
CA GLY A 57 -16.38 2.53 14.44
C GLY A 57 -16.08 2.67 12.95
N LEU A 58 -15.40 1.69 12.33
CA LEU A 58 -15.09 1.67 10.90
C LEU A 58 -15.78 0.53 10.14
N GLU A 59 -16.66 -0.23 10.80
CA GLU A 59 -17.36 -1.39 10.24
C GLU A 59 -18.09 -1.04 8.94
N GLU A 60 -18.83 0.07 8.96
CA GLU A 60 -19.60 0.59 7.82
C GLU A 60 -18.85 1.68 7.03
N PHE A 61 -17.59 1.96 7.37
CA PHE A 61 -16.86 3.05 6.71
C PHE A 61 -16.57 2.69 5.25
N ARG A 62 -17.03 3.56 4.36
CA ARG A 62 -16.76 3.55 2.92
C ARG A 62 -16.17 4.90 2.53
N GLY A 63 -14.89 4.93 2.18
CA GLY A 63 -14.14 6.16 1.99
C GLY A 63 -12.66 5.91 1.82
N THR A 64 -11.85 6.89 2.23
CA THR A 64 -10.39 6.83 2.11
C THR A 64 -9.76 6.43 3.44
N GLY A 65 -8.85 5.46 3.39
CA GLY A 65 -7.90 5.14 4.44
C GLY A 65 -6.47 5.42 3.97
N TRP A 66 -5.65 5.96 4.85
CA TRP A 66 -4.24 6.24 4.58
C TRP A 66 -3.35 5.29 5.34
N TYR A 67 -2.32 4.81 4.64
CA TYR A 67 -1.30 3.93 5.16
C TYR A 67 0.07 4.57 4.95
N SER A 68 0.98 4.48 5.92
CA SER A 68 2.38 4.82 5.72
C SER A 68 3.32 3.82 6.35
N HIS A 69 4.45 3.58 5.68
CA HIS A 69 5.48 2.64 6.14
C HIS A 69 6.87 3.16 5.83
N ASP A 70 7.76 3.00 6.81
CA ASP A 70 9.16 3.37 6.69
C ASP A 70 10.01 2.13 6.42
N PHE A 71 10.87 2.23 5.42
CA PHE A 71 11.84 1.18 5.11
C PHE A 71 13.22 1.76 4.87
N TYR A 72 14.25 1.02 5.29
CA TYR A 72 15.64 1.36 4.99
C TYR A 72 16.03 0.79 3.63
N ALA A 73 16.57 1.63 2.74
CA ALA A 73 17.10 1.21 1.46
C ALA A 73 18.63 1.15 1.51
N PRO A 74 19.25 -0.04 1.62
CA PRO A 74 20.70 -0.15 1.70
C PRO A 74 21.38 0.24 0.38
N LEU A 75 22.62 0.74 0.45
CA LEU A 75 23.39 1.19 -0.71
C LEU A 75 23.55 0.13 -1.82
N GLU A 76 23.56 -1.16 -1.45
CA GLU A 76 23.60 -2.29 -2.39
C GLU A 76 22.40 -2.38 -3.36
N TRP A 77 21.35 -1.56 -3.16
CA TRP A 77 20.20 -1.49 -4.04
C TRP A 77 20.37 -0.47 -5.18
N GLU A 78 21.35 0.43 -5.12
CA GLU A 78 21.48 1.56 -6.04
C GLU A 78 21.55 1.16 -7.52
N ALA A 79 22.25 0.07 -7.82
CA ALA A 79 22.36 -0.46 -9.19
C ALA A 79 21.27 -1.47 -9.56
N LYS A 80 20.18 -1.58 -8.78
CA LYS A 80 19.10 -2.56 -8.97
C LYS A 80 17.82 -1.89 -9.43
N LEU A 81 16.99 -2.66 -10.14
CA LEU A 81 15.62 -2.28 -10.43
C LEU A 81 14.75 -2.54 -9.19
N LEU A 82 14.17 -1.48 -8.63
CA LEU A 82 13.31 -1.54 -7.45
C LEU A 82 11.84 -1.50 -7.85
N ARG A 83 11.09 -2.46 -7.35
CA ARG A 83 9.66 -2.61 -7.60
C ARG A 83 8.93 -2.81 -6.28
N LEU A 84 7.92 -1.99 -6.05
CA LEU A 84 6.94 -2.17 -5.00
C LEU A 84 5.77 -2.97 -5.56
N GLN A 85 5.41 -4.08 -4.92
CA GLN A 85 4.35 -4.98 -5.36
C GLN A 85 3.28 -5.00 -4.27
N PHE A 86 2.01 -4.87 -4.66
CA PHE A 86 0.88 -5.13 -3.79
C PHE A 86 0.11 -6.31 -4.37
N ASP A 87 -0.16 -7.34 -3.57
CA ASP A 87 -0.87 -8.53 -4.04
C ASP A 87 -2.39 -8.31 -4.17
N ALA A 88 -2.93 -7.37 -3.38
CA ALA A 88 -4.27 -6.77 -3.55
C ALA A 88 -4.48 -5.62 -2.56
N VAL A 89 -5.10 -4.56 -3.05
CA VAL A 89 -5.62 -3.44 -2.27
C VAL A 89 -7.08 -3.28 -2.65
N TYR A 90 -7.99 -3.22 -1.68
CA TYR A 90 -9.40 -2.97 -1.95
C TYR A 90 -9.78 -1.52 -1.60
N ARG A 91 -10.21 -0.68 -2.56
CA ARG A 91 -10.28 -0.92 -4.01
C ARG A 91 -9.28 -0.08 -4.79
N ASP A 92 -9.40 1.25 -4.71
CA ASP A 92 -8.57 2.14 -5.50
C ASP A 92 -7.38 2.59 -4.66
N ALA A 93 -6.17 2.50 -5.21
CA ALA A 93 -4.92 2.80 -4.52
C ALA A 93 -4.14 3.89 -5.26
N VAL A 94 -3.59 4.85 -4.53
CA VAL A 94 -2.55 5.77 -5.03
C VAL A 94 -1.34 5.66 -4.12
N VAL A 95 -0.14 5.61 -4.72
CA VAL A 95 1.09 5.34 -3.98
C VAL A 95 2.09 6.46 -4.17
N TRP A 96 2.72 6.86 -3.07
CA TRP A 96 3.81 7.83 -3.02
C TRP A 96 5.03 7.21 -2.33
N VAL A 97 6.21 7.61 -2.78
CA VAL A 97 7.49 7.33 -2.12
C VAL A 97 8.20 8.66 -1.89
N ASN A 98 8.55 8.96 -0.64
CA ASN A 98 9.16 10.23 -0.23
C ASN A 98 8.39 11.46 -0.77
N GLY A 99 7.06 11.43 -0.68
CA GLY A 99 6.18 12.50 -1.16
C GLY A 99 5.98 12.56 -2.68
N LYS A 100 6.71 11.78 -3.49
CA LYS A 100 6.54 11.73 -4.94
C LYS A 100 5.57 10.61 -5.32
N ARG A 101 4.52 10.96 -6.08
CA ARG A 101 3.56 9.97 -6.61
C ARG A 101 4.27 9.03 -7.59
N VAL A 102 4.20 7.72 -7.33
CA VAL A 102 4.86 6.69 -8.14
C VAL A 102 3.89 5.87 -8.99
N GLY A 103 2.61 5.79 -8.60
CA GLY A 103 1.61 5.09 -9.40
C GLY A 103 0.25 5.00 -8.72
N GLU A 104 -0.67 4.34 -9.40
CA GLU A 104 -2.01 4.06 -8.90
C GLU A 104 -2.52 2.72 -9.46
N HIS A 105 -3.51 2.15 -8.76
CA HIS A 105 -4.26 1.00 -9.22
C HIS A 105 -5.73 1.27 -8.94
N THR A 106 -6.52 1.50 -9.99
CA THR A 106 -7.92 1.91 -9.86
C THR A 106 -8.83 0.93 -10.56
N GLN A 107 -10.09 0.93 -10.13
CA GLN A 107 -11.16 0.13 -10.70
C GLN A 107 -10.99 -1.39 -10.54
N SER A 108 -10.09 -1.83 -9.66
CA SER A 108 -9.84 -3.26 -9.36
C SER A 108 -9.34 -3.42 -7.93
N GLY A 109 -9.92 -4.35 -7.17
CA GLY A 109 -9.60 -4.52 -5.74
C GLY A 109 -8.95 -5.85 -5.34
N TYR A 110 -8.88 -6.82 -6.27
CA TYR A 110 -8.46 -8.20 -5.96
C TYR A 110 -7.33 -8.72 -6.85
N THR A 111 -6.69 -7.86 -7.63
CA THR A 111 -5.57 -8.19 -8.51
C THR A 111 -4.27 -7.56 -8.02
N PRO A 112 -3.12 -8.20 -8.24
CA PRO A 112 -1.84 -7.58 -7.91
C PRO A 112 -1.52 -6.42 -8.84
N PHE A 113 -0.73 -5.48 -8.36
CA PHE A 113 -0.12 -4.42 -9.18
C PHE A 113 1.32 -4.14 -8.71
N ILE A 114 2.15 -3.66 -9.63
CA ILE A 114 3.58 -3.44 -9.41
C ILE A 114 3.95 -2.05 -9.92
N ILE A 115 4.69 -1.30 -9.11
CA ILE A 115 5.16 0.05 -9.44
C ILE A 115 6.68 0.09 -9.31
N GLU A 116 7.35 0.67 -10.31
CA GLU A 116 8.79 0.92 -10.25
C GLU A 116 9.08 2.15 -9.38
N ILE A 117 10.04 2.03 -8.45
CA ILE A 117 10.34 3.08 -7.47
C ILE A 117 11.82 3.51 -7.48
N SER A 118 12.63 2.98 -8.41
CA SER A 118 14.08 3.23 -8.47
C SER A 118 14.44 4.72 -8.42
N ASP A 119 13.70 5.58 -9.13
CA ASP A 119 13.97 7.03 -9.22
C ASP A 119 13.40 7.87 -8.05
N THR A 120 12.94 7.22 -6.99
CA THR A 120 12.33 7.89 -5.82
C THR A 120 12.97 7.53 -4.50
N VAL A 121 13.76 6.46 -4.47
CA VAL A 121 14.41 5.95 -3.28
C VAL A 121 15.73 6.68 -3.03
N THR A 122 15.93 7.11 -1.79
CA THR A 122 17.21 7.59 -1.27
C THR A 122 17.96 6.40 -0.68
N PHE A 123 19.12 6.07 -1.23
CA PHE A 123 19.96 4.96 -0.74
C PHE A 123 20.72 5.34 0.53
N ASP A 124 21.05 4.31 1.32
CA ASP A 124 21.65 4.45 2.66
C ASP A 124 20.81 5.33 3.60
N ALA A 125 19.49 5.33 3.43
CA ALA A 125 18.56 6.16 4.18
C ALA A 125 17.21 5.47 4.43
N ILE A 126 16.47 6.01 5.40
CA ILE A 126 15.06 5.68 5.60
C ILE A 126 14.23 6.39 4.53
N ASN A 127 13.33 5.63 3.91
CA ASN A 127 12.38 6.06 2.90
C ASN A 127 10.98 5.80 3.42
N ARG A 128 10.03 6.62 2.97
CA ARG A 128 8.62 6.48 3.34
C ARG A 128 7.76 6.13 2.16
N ILE A 129 6.96 5.09 2.31
CA ILE A 129 5.84 4.77 1.42
C ILE A 129 4.59 5.37 2.05
N VAL A 130 3.77 6.05 1.25
CA VAL A 130 2.41 6.44 1.63
C VAL A 130 1.45 5.88 0.59
N VAL A 131 0.33 5.32 1.06
CA VAL A 131 -0.73 4.77 0.21
C VAL A 131 -2.06 5.34 0.65
N SER A 132 -2.80 5.95 -0.26
CA SER A 132 -4.22 6.19 -0.06
C SER A 132 -4.99 5.02 -0.67
N VAL A 133 -5.95 4.49 0.10
CA VAL A 133 -6.80 3.38 -0.30
C VAL A 133 -8.24 3.83 -0.19
N ASN A 134 -9.04 3.65 -1.24
CA ASN A 134 -10.42 4.06 -1.27
C ASN A 134 -11.34 2.88 -1.62
N ASN A 135 -12.35 2.62 -0.78
CA ASN A 135 -13.36 1.58 -1.03
C ASN A 135 -14.77 2.17 -1.25
N ALA A 136 -14.89 3.46 -1.59
CA ALA A 136 -16.18 4.07 -1.85
C ALA A 136 -16.91 3.35 -3.01
N ASN A 137 -18.22 3.21 -2.86
CA ASN A 137 -19.08 2.64 -3.90
C ASN A 137 -18.92 3.41 -5.20
N SER A 138 -18.89 2.67 -6.31
CA SER A 138 -18.73 3.24 -7.65
C SER A 138 -19.86 2.79 -8.55
N GLN A 139 -20.41 3.70 -9.34
CA GLN A 139 -21.44 3.38 -10.34
C GLN A 139 -20.84 2.86 -11.66
N THR A 140 -19.51 2.91 -11.81
CA THR A 140 -18.82 2.59 -13.07
C THR A 140 -17.82 1.44 -12.94
N THR A 141 -17.64 0.92 -11.73
CA THR A 141 -16.61 -0.07 -11.37
C THR A 141 -17.26 -1.27 -10.71
N LEU A 142 -16.64 -2.45 -10.80
CA LEU A 142 -17.08 -3.63 -10.04
C LEU A 142 -16.59 -3.60 -8.58
N PRO A 143 -17.43 -3.99 -7.60
CA PRO A 143 -18.87 -4.17 -7.74
C PRO A 143 -19.60 -2.83 -7.92
N MET A 144 -20.63 -2.83 -8.76
CA MET A 144 -21.37 -1.61 -9.12
C MET A 144 -22.36 -1.23 -8.02
N GLY A 145 -22.32 0.03 -7.60
CA GLY A 145 -23.18 0.57 -6.56
C GLY A 145 -22.97 -0.16 -5.24
N ASN A 146 -24.06 -0.61 -4.64
CA ASN A 146 -24.09 -1.45 -3.43
C ASN A 146 -24.85 -2.77 -3.66
N SER A 147 -24.92 -3.23 -4.92
CA SER A 147 -25.68 -4.42 -5.30
C SER A 147 -24.78 -5.65 -5.35
N PHE A 148 -24.40 -6.14 -4.18
CA PHE A 148 -23.58 -7.34 -3.98
C PHE A 148 -23.85 -7.93 -2.60
N ASP A 149 -23.54 -9.21 -2.41
CA ASP A 149 -23.74 -9.97 -1.18
C ASP A 149 -22.42 -10.43 -0.53
N TRP A 150 -21.29 -9.89 -0.98
CA TRP A 150 -19.95 -10.14 -0.43
C TRP A 150 -19.37 -8.91 0.29
N ALA A 151 -18.28 -9.09 1.05
CA ALA A 151 -17.62 -7.99 1.76
C ALA A 151 -16.81 -7.08 0.81
N ASP A 152 -17.13 -5.79 0.80
CA ASP A 152 -16.42 -4.70 0.10
C ASP A 152 -15.52 -3.90 1.07
N ASP A 153 -14.95 -4.63 2.02
CA ASP A 153 -14.10 -4.09 3.06
C ASP A 153 -12.82 -3.51 2.47
N GLY A 154 -12.45 -2.31 2.93
CA GLY A 154 -11.29 -1.62 2.41
C GLY A 154 -10.00 -1.96 3.14
N GLY A 155 -8.88 -1.76 2.44
CA GLY A 155 -7.55 -1.93 3.01
C GLY A 155 -6.53 -2.51 2.05
N ILE A 156 -5.33 -2.76 2.57
CA ILE A 156 -4.28 -3.51 1.89
C ILE A 156 -4.46 -4.97 2.30
N ILE A 157 -5.24 -5.71 1.51
CA ILE A 157 -5.84 -6.99 1.92
C ILE A 157 -4.99 -8.23 1.59
N ARG A 158 -3.84 -8.06 0.95
CA ARG A 158 -2.81 -9.10 0.73
C ARG A 158 -1.41 -8.52 0.85
N GLY A 159 -0.38 -9.37 0.79
CA GLY A 159 1.01 -9.02 1.04
C GLY A 159 1.57 -7.90 0.15
N VAL A 160 2.63 -7.28 0.67
CA VAL A 160 3.41 -6.19 0.05
C VAL A 160 4.90 -6.53 0.08
#